data_AF-A0A368TH91-F1
#
_entry.id   AF-A0A368TH91-F1
#
_cell.length_a   1.000
_cell.length_b   1.000
_cell.length_c   1.000
_cell.angle_alpha   90.00
_cell.angle_beta   90.00
_cell.angle_gamma   90.00
#
_symmetry.space_group_name_H-M   'P 1'
#
loop_
_entity.id
_entity.type
_entity.pdbx_description
1 polymer ?
#
loop_
_entity_poly.entity_id
_entity_poly.type
_entity_poly.pdbx_seq_one_letter_code
_entity_poly.pdbx_strand_id
1 'polypeptide(L)'
;MLTYPLSIFNRPHPEKEKKFFNRLAKDLINILDNWKEYQPIRGMIEDIFKLAKDAFSLRKLHRYTERSIGKIICLNVLLVGVVVLLGFNSKEDFQRMAEW
;
A
#
# COMPACT_ATOMS: atom_id res chain seq x y z
N MET A 1 -19.79 1.34 18.39
CA MET A 1 -20.47 0.65 17.27
C MET A 1 -20.57 1.65 16.13
N LEU A 2 -19.88 1.42 15.01
CA LEU A 2 -19.95 2.29 13.84
C LEU A 2 -21.28 2.05 13.11
N THR A 3 -22.07 3.10 12.94
CA THR A 3 -23.35 3.02 12.22
C THR A 3 -23.12 3.40 10.76
N TYR A 4 -23.75 2.64 9.86
CA TYR A 4 -23.66 2.88 8.43
C TYR A 4 -24.36 4.19 8.02
N PRO A 5 -23.87 4.90 6.97
CA PRO A 5 -24.43 6.17 6.55
C PRO A 5 -25.82 6.01 5.93
N LEU A 6 -26.68 7.02 6.12
CA LEU A 6 -28.04 7.06 5.56
C LEU A 6 -28.06 7.02 4.02
N SER A 7 -26.96 7.41 3.38
CA SER A 7 -26.80 7.36 1.92
C SER A 7 -26.95 5.95 1.33
N ILE A 8 -26.80 4.90 2.14
CA ILE A 8 -26.97 3.51 1.70
C ILE A 8 -28.41 3.20 1.27
N PHE A 9 -29.40 3.89 1.85
CA PHE A 9 -30.81 3.72 1.47
C PHE A 9 -31.13 4.25 0.07
N ASN A 10 -30.28 5.12 -0.49
CA ASN A 10 -30.43 5.61 -1.87
C ASN A 10 -29.88 4.62 -2.92
N ARG A 11 -29.31 3.49 -2.49
CA ARG A 11 -28.74 2.48 -3.40
C ARG A 11 -29.77 1.41 -3.76
N PRO A 12 -29.67 0.78 -4.95
CA PRO A 12 -30.65 -0.20 -5.42
C PRO A 12 -30.75 -1.46 -4.53
N HIS A 13 -29.73 -1.77 -3.72
CA HIS A 13 -29.70 -2.95 -2.85
C HIS A 13 -29.21 -2.59 -1.43
N PRO A 14 -30.03 -1.89 -0.63
CA PRO A 14 -29.58 -1.30 0.64
C PRO A 14 -29.13 -2.36 1.65
N GLU A 15 -29.76 -3.53 1.70
CA GLU A 15 -29.39 -4.60 2.62
C GLU A 15 -28.01 -5.21 2.31
N LYS A 16 -27.64 -5.32 1.02
CA LYS A 16 -26.31 -5.80 0.62
C LYS A 16 -25.22 -4.81 1.04
N GLU A 17 -25.48 -3.53 0.83
CA GLU A 17 -24.58 -2.42 1.18
C GLU A 17 -24.41 -2.29 2.71
N LYS A 18 -25.49 -2.44 3.49
CA LYS A 18 -25.41 -2.53 4.96
C LYS A 18 -24.52 -3.67 5.41
N LYS A 19 -24.71 -4.88 4.85
CA LYS A 19 -23.89 -6.05 5.18
C LYS A 19 -22.43 -5.83 4.84
N PHE A 20 -22.15 -5.22 3.68
CA PHE A 20 -20.80 -4.86 3.26
C PHE A 20 -20.15 -3.85 4.23
N PHE A 21 -20.86 -2.78 4.58
CA PHE A 21 -20.38 -1.80 5.56
C PHE A 21 -20.09 -2.43 6.92
N ASN A 22 -21.02 -3.24 7.44
CA ASN A 22 -20.85 -3.88 8.75
C ASN A 22 -19.62 -4.79 8.77
N ARG A 23 -19.34 -5.49 7.66
CA ARG A 23 -18.11 -6.28 7.52
C ARG A 23 -16.88 -5.38 7.57
N LEU A 24 -16.83 -4.30 6.78
CA LEU A 24 -15.72 -3.35 6.78
C LEU A 24 -15.50 -2.70 8.15
N ALA A 25 -16.57 -2.30 8.83
CA ALA A 25 -16.50 -1.71 10.16
C ALA A 25 -15.95 -2.71 11.18
N LYS A 26 -16.36 -3.99 11.10
CA LYS A 26 -15.83 -5.06 11.94
C LYS A 26 -14.35 -5.30 11.66
N ASP A 27 -13.96 -5.38 10.39
CA ASP A 27 -12.56 -5.58 9.99
C ASP A 27 -11.68 -4.42 10.47
N LEU A 28 -12.16 -3.18 10.32
CA LEU A 28 -11.48 -1.98 10.80
C LEU A 28 -11.28 -2.02 12.32
N ILE A 29 -12.33 -2.31 13.09
CA ILE A 29 -12.23 -2.40 14.56
C ILE A 29 -11.22 -3.48 14.95
N ASN A 30 -11.28 -4.66 14.33
CA ASN A 30 -10.32 -5.73 14.60
C ASN A 30 -8.87 -5.32 14.30
N ILE A 31 -8.63 -4.60 13.20
CA ILE A 31 -7.30 -4.09 12.85
C ILE A 31 -6.83 -3.05 13.86
N LEU A 32 -7.72 -2.15 14.29
CA LEU A 32 -7.41 -1.12 15.28
C LEU A 32 -7.12 -1.71 16.66
N ASP A 33 -7.86 -2.75 17.07
CA ASP A 33 -7.62 -3.42 18.35
C ASP A 33 -6.25 -4.13 18.36
N ASN A 34 -5.86 -4.71 17.22
CA ASN A 34 -4.58 -5.41 17.05
C ASN A 34 -3.50 -4.52 16.39
N TRP A 35 -3.61 -3.19 16.47
CA TRP A 35 -2.77 -2.26 15.72
C TRP A 35 -1.27 -2.45 15.93
N LYS A 36 -0.85 -2.92 17.11
CA LYS A 36 0.56 -3.19 17.44
C LYS A 36 1.17 -4.28 16.56
N GLU A 37 0.38 -5.27 16.14
CA GLU A 37 0.83 -6.33 15.24
C GLU A 37 0.99 -5.81 13.80
N TYR A 38 0.13 -4.88 13.40
CA TYR A 38 0.17 -4.27 12.07
C TYR A 38 1.18 -3.11 11.95
N GLN A 39 1.60 -2.51 13.08
CA GLN A 39 2.61 -1.46 13.11
C GLN A 39 3.93 -1.85 12.42
N PRO A 40 4.57 -2.99 12.72
CA PRO A 40 5.81 -3.40 12.06
C PRO A 40 5.60 -3.68 10.56
N ILE A 41 4.48 -4.30 10.19
CA ILE A 41 4.12 -4.56 8.79
C ILE A 41 3.97 -3.26 8.01
N ARG A 42 3.26 -2.28 8.58
CA ARG A 42 3.11 -0.93 8.01
C ARG A 42 4.48 -0.26 7.84
N GLY A 43 5.35 -0.37 8.84
CA GLY A 43 6.71 0.17 8.78
C GLY A 43 7.50 -0.42 7.62
N MET A 44 7.47 -1.75 7.46
CA MET A 44 8.14 -2.44 6.37
C MET A 44 7.62 -2.01 4.99
N ILE A 45 6.29 -1.88 4.84
CA ILE A 45 5.67 -1.37 3.61
C ILE A 45 6.15 0.06 3.31
N GLU A 46 6.20 0.93 4.33
CA GLU A 46 6.66 2.31 4.18
C GLU A 46 8.13 2.37 3.73
N ASP A 47 8.99 1.53 4.29
CA ASP A 47 10.41 1.46 3.95
C ASP A 47 10.63 0.94 2.52
N ILE A 48 9.85 -0.05 2.07
CA ILE A 48 9.84 -0.51 0.67
C ILE A 48 9.45 0.65 -0.28
N PHE A 49 8.45 1.45 0.07
CA PHE A 49 8.05 2.59 -0.77
C PHE A 49 9.10 3.71 -0.77
N LYS A 50 9.86 3.91 0.31
CA LYS A 50 11.00 4.85 0.34
C LYS A 50 12.11 4.36 -0.58
N LEU A 51 12.51 3.10 -0.48
CA LEU A 51 13.47 2.46 -1.39
C LEU A 51 13.04 2.65 -2.86
N ALA A 52 11.78 2.35 -3.17
CA ALA A 52 11.24 2.49 -4.52
C ALA A 52 11.33 3.94 -5.05
N LYS A 53 11.07 4.93 -4.20
CA LYS A 53 11.14 6.35 -4.57
C LYS A 53 12.56 6.85 -4.77
N ASP A 54 13.45 6.45 -3.87
CA ASP A 54 14.78 7.04 -3.76
C ASP A 54 15.80 6.27 -4.61
N ALA A 55 15.93 4.95 -4.42
CA ALA A 55 16.86 4.11 -5.19
C ALA A 55 16.42 3.89 -6.65
N PHE A 56 15.11 3.71 -6.89
CA PHE A 56 14.59 3.44 -8.24
C PHE A 56 14.05 4.67 -8.96
N SER A 57 14.38 5.88 -8.46
CA SER A 57 14.03 7.16 -9.07
C SER A 57 12.53 7.36 -9.35
N LEU A 58 11.63 6.64 -8.67
CA LEU A 58 10.18 6.85 -8.82
C LEU A 58 9.75 8.23 -8.33
N ARG A 59 10.59 8.92 -7.54
CA ARG A 59 10.37 10.32 -7.14
C ARG A 59 10.54 11.32 -8.31
N LYS A 60 11.36 11.00 -9.32
CA LYS A 60 11.66 11.88 -10.47
C LYS A 60 11.21 11.24 -11.78
N LEU A 61 9.98 10.75 -11.82
CA LEU A 61 9.35 10.22 -13.04
C LEU A 61 9.05 11.35 -14.02
N HIS A 62 9.99 11.63 -14.93
CA HIS A 62 9.76 12.57 -16.04
C HIS A 62 9.95 11.86 -17.38
N ARG A 63 8.86 11.74 -18.16
CA ARG A 63 8.84 11.16 -19.51
C ARG A 63 7.79 11.87 -20.37
N TYR A 64 8.00 11.83 -21.68
CA TYR A 64 7.17 12.53 -22.67
C TYR A 64 5.77 11.92 -22.90
N THR A 65 5.54 10.65 -22.56
CA THR A 65 4.25 9.97 -22.79
C THR A 65 3.87 9.06 -21.63
N GLU A 66 2.56 8.92 -21.37
CA GLU A 66 2.03 7.99 -20.35
C GLU A 66 2.48 6.55 -20.59
N ARG A 67 2.55 6.12 -21.87
CA ARG A 67 3.04 4.78 -22.22
C ARG A 67 4.49 4.58 -21.78
N SER A 68 5.33 5.60 -21.90
CA SER A 68 6.72 5.54 -21.43
C SER A 68 6.80 5.51 -19.90
N ILE A 69 5.92 6.25 -19.22
CA ILE A 69 5.78 6.22 -17.75
C ILE A 69 5.34 4.83 -17.28
N GLY A 70 4.33 4.22 -17.92
CA GLY A 70 3.86 2.89 -17.54
C GLY A 70 4.97 1.84 -17.63
N LYS A 71 5.76 1.84 -18.71
CA LYS A 71 6.89 0.91 -18.87
C LYS A 71 7.94 1.06 -17.77
N ILE A 72 8.32 2.30 -17.41
CA ILE A 72 9.34 2.52 -16.38
C ILE A 72 8.83 2.16 -14.99
N ILE A 73 7.55 2.44 -14.69
CA ILE A 73 6.93 2.04 -13.43
C ILE A 73 6.93 0.50 -13.31
N CYS A 74 6.48 -0.21 -14.35
CA CYS A 74 6.48 -1.68 -14.34
C CYS A 74 7.89 -2.25 -14.11
N LEU A 75 8.90 -1.69 -14.78
CA LEU A 75 10.30 -2.11 -14.60
C LEU A 75 10.78 -1.86 -13.15
N ASN A 76 10.53 -0.68 -12.61
CA ASN A 76 10.94 -0.33 -11.25
C ASN A 76 10.23 -1.18 -10.19
N VAL A 77 8.94 -1.45 -10.36
CA VAL A 77 8.19 -2.34 -9.46
C VAL A 77 8.75 -3.77 -9.52
N LEU A 78 9.09 -4.27 -10.71
CA LEU A 78 9.75 -5.57 -10.86
C LEU A 78 11.09 -5.60 -10.12
N LEU A 79 11.92 -4.57 -10.28
CA LEU A 79 13.22 -4.48 -9.63
C LEU A 79 13.10 -4.44 -8.09
N VAL A 80 12.14 -3.67 -7.55
CA VAL A 80 11.83 -3.68 -6.12
C VAL A 80 11.46 -5.08 -5.65
N GLY A 81 10.61 -5.79 -6.41
CA GLY A 81 10.24 -7.17 -6.11
C GLY A 81 11.44 -8.13 -6.12
N VAL A 82 12.36 -7.98 -7.06
CA VAL A 82 13.61 -8.77 -7.12
C VAL A 82 14.49 -8.50 -5.90
N VAL A 83 14.65 -7.24 -5.49
CA VAL A 83 15.43 -6.88 -4.28
C VAL A 83 14.86 -7.53 -3.02
N VAL A 84 13.54 -7.46 -2.85
CA VAL A 84 12.83 -8.11 -1.74
C VAL A 84 13.04 -9.63 -1.76
N LEU A 85 12.97 -10.25 -2.93
CA LEU A 85 13.17 -11.70 -3.10
C LEU A 85 14.62 -12.15 -2.84
N LEU A 86 15.61 -11.31 -3.12
CA LEU A 86 17.02 -11.59 -2.88
C LEU A 86 17.40 -11.52 -1.38
N GLY A 87 16.47 -11.16 -0.50
CA GLY A 87 16.67 -11.22 0.94
C GLY A 87 17.06 -9.89 1.58
N PHE A 88 17.10 -8.79 0.83
CA PHE A 88 17.23 -7.44 1.37
C PHE A 88 15.90 -7.03 2.02
N ASN A 89 15.57 -7.64 3.17
CA ASN A 89 14.30 -7.46 3.87
C ASN A 89 14.49 -6.85 5.27
N SER A 90 15.73 -6.56 5.66
CA SER A 90 15.99 -5.82 6.89
C SER A 90 15.87 -4.30 6.65
N LYS A 91 15.50 -3.58 7.69
CA LYS A 91 15.45 -2.11 7.66
C LYS A 91 16.80 -1.49 7.28
N GLU A 92 17.88 -2.08 7.77
CA GLU A 92 19.25 -1.63 7.53
C GLU A 92 19.65 -1.81 6.07
N ASP A 93 19.24 -2.91 5.44
CA ASP A 93 19.50 -3.16 4.03
C ASP A 93 18.76 -2.16 3.13
N PHE A 94 17.49 -1.90 3.40
CA PHE A 94 16.72 -0.92 2.63
C PHE A 94 17.30 0.49 2.77
N GLN A 95 17.73 0.86 3.98
CA GLN A 95 18.31 2.17 4.21
C GLN A 95 19.65 2.34 3.48
N ARG A 96 20.54 1.33 3.53
CA ARG A 96 21.80 1.33 2.76
C ARG A 96 21.60 1.46 1.26
N MET A 97 20.58 0.79 0.73
CA MET A 97 20.26 0.83 -0.71
C MET A 97 19.61 2.16 -1.14
N ALA A 98 18.90 2.83 -0.24
CA ALA A 98 18.27 4.13 -0.51
C ALA A 98 19.25 5.32 -0.36
N GLU A 99 20.32 5.15 0.43
CA GLU A 99 21.34 6.18 0.69
C GLU A 99 22.52 6.17 -0.31
N TRP A 100 22.57 5.19 -1.23
CA TRP A 100 23.52 5.15 -2.36
C TRP A 100 23.11 6.11 -3.48
#